data_AF-A0A1Q3W8H5-F1
#
_entry.id   AF-A0A1Q3W8H5-F1
#
_cell.length_a   1.000
_cell.length_b   1.000
_cell.length_c   1.000
_cell.angle_alpha   90.00
_cell.angle_beta   90.00
_cell.angle_gamma   90.00
#
_symmetry.space_group_name_H-M   'P 1'
#
loop_
_entity.id
_entity.type
_entity.pdbx_description
1 polymer ?
#
loop_
_entity_poly.entity_id
_entity_poly.type
_entity_poly.pdbx_seq_one_letter_code
_entity_poly.pdbx_strand_id
1 'polypeptide(L)' 'MSYNISSIPLFDKQAKRLARKYPSLKKDLAELLKSLADSPEQGTAIGHNFYKIRLAISSKGKGKSGGGSILKKT' A
#
# COMPACT_ATOMS: atom_id res chain seq x y z
N MET A 1 -1.69 19.28 6.62
CA MET A 1 -3.02 18.82 6.17
C MET A 1 -3.21 17.39 6.65
N SER A 2 -4.34 17.07 7.26
CA SER A 2 -4.58 15.74 7.84
C SER A 2 -5.48 14.94 6.89
N TYR A 3 -4.92 13.97 6.18
CA TYR A 3 -5.70 13.06 5.34
C TYR A 3 -6.18 11.87 6.17
N ASN A 4 -7.48 11.56 6.09
CA ASN A 4 -8.03 10.37 6.73
C ASN A 4 -7.86 9.17 5.79
N ILE A 5 -7.06 8.19 6.20
CA ILE A 5 -6.81 6.98 5.42
C ILE A 5 -7.71 5.87 5.97
N SER A 6 -8.67 5.43 5.16
CA SER A 6 -9.52 4.28 5.46
C SER A 6 -9.19 3.10 4.54
N SER A 7 -9.31 1.90 5.08
CA SER A 7 -9.19 0.65 4.33
C SER A 7 -10.56 0.05 4.02
N ILE A 8 -10.63 -0.73 2.94
CA ILE A 8 -11.82 -1.52 2.63
C ILE A 8 -11.75 -2.89 3.31
N PRO A 9 -12.88 -3.49 3.74
CA PRO A 9 -12.87 -4.80 4.43
C PRO A 9 -12.19 -5.92 3.63
N LEU A 10 -12.30 -5.88 2.30
CA LEU A 10 -11.63 -6.83 1.41
C LEU A 10 -10.10 -6.69 1.50
N PHE A 11 -9.60 -5.45 1.58
CA PHE A 11 -8.18 -5.15 1.72
C PHE A 11 -7.69 -5.67 3.07
N ASP A 12 -8.42 -5.45 4.17
CA ASP A 12 -8.00 -5.92 5.50
C ASP A 12 -7.88 -7.45 5.54
N LYS A 13 -8.82 -8.17 4.93
CA LYS A 13 -8.77 -9.64 4.83
C LYS A 13 -7.55 -10.11 4.04
N GLN A 14 -7.25 -9.47 2.91
CA GLN A 14 -6.10 -9.79 2.08
C GLN A 14 -4.77 -9.41 2.76
N ALA A 15 -4.70 -8.22 3.35
CA ALA A 15 -3.54 -7.70 4.08
C ALA A 15 -3.23 -8.58 5.28
N LYS A 16 -4.23 -9.02 6.05
CA LYS A 16 -4.05 -9.95 7.17
C LYS A 16 -3.47 -11.29 6.72
N ARG A 17 -3.95 -11.84 5.60
CA ARG A 17 -3.40 -13.07 5.01
C ARG A 17 -1.96 -12.88 4.54
N LEU A 18 -1.66 -11.77 3.88
CA LEU A 18 -0.32 -11.45 3.39
C LEU A 18 0.65 -11.15 4.54
N ALA A 19 0.20 -10.52 5.62
CA ALA A 19 1.01 -10.22 6.79
C ALA A 19 1.46 -11.49 7.54
N ARG A 20 0.71 -12.60 7.42
CA ARG A 20 1.16 -13.91 7.91
C ARG A 20 2.26 -14.52 7.03
N LYS A 21 2.20 -14.26 5.72
CA LYS A 21 3.16 -14.80 4.74
C LYS A 21 4.45 -13.97 4.67
N TYR A 22 4.35 -12.67 4.91
CA TYR A 22 5.43 -11.69 4.74
C TYR A 22 5.57 -10.88 6.04
N PRO A 23 6.55 -11.21 6.90
CA PRO A 23 6.72 -10.57 8.20
C PRO A 23 6.98 -9.05 8.11
N SER A 24 7.63 -8.60 7.03
CA SER A 24 7.91 -7.17 6.81
C SER A 24 6.68 -6.36 6.41
N LEU A 25 5.61 -7.01 5.92
CA LEU A 25 4.49 -6.30 5.29
C LEU A 25 3.82 -5.29 6.21
N LYS A 26 3.75 -5.57 7.52
CA LYS A 26 3.22 -4.60 8.49
C LYS A 26 4.04 -3.32 8.54
N LYS A 27 5.37 -3.44 8.48
CA LYS A 27 6.30 -2.30 8.44
C LYS A 27 6.21 -1.59 7.09
N ASP A 28 6.23 -2.35 5.99
CA ASP A 28 6.14 -1.81 4.63
C ASP A 28 4.83 -1.01 4.45
N LEU A 29 3.70 -1.49 4.98
CA LEU A 29 2.42 -0.76 4.97
C LEU A 29 2.43 0.47 5.89
N ALA A 30 3.08 0.40 7.05
CA ALA A 30 3.18 1.55 7.94
C ALA A 30 4.01 2.69 7.32
N GLU A 31 5.09 2.36 6.60
CA GLU A 31 5.88 3.33 5.82
C GLU A 31 5.07 3.92 4.68
N LEU A 32 4.29 3.09 3.97
CA LEU A 32 3.37 3.57 2.94
C LEU A 32 2.34 4.56 3.51
N LEU A 33 1.76 4.29 4.68
CA LEU A 33 0.80 5.18 5.33
C LEU A 33 1.43 6.53 5.71
N LYS A 34 2.67 6.53 6.22
CA LYS A 34 3.42 7.76 6.49
C LYS A 34 3.65 8.56 5.21
N SER A 35 4.16 7.89 4.18
CA SER A 35 4.35 8.52 2.86
C SER A 35 3.04 9.12 2.33
N LEU A 36 1.91 8.42 2.50
CA LEU A 36 0.60 8.87 2.05
C LEU A 36 0.06 10.06 2.85
N ALA A 37 0.43 10.18 4.12
CA ALA A 37 0.08 11.33 4.93
C ALA A 37 0.83 12.60 4.45
N ASP A 38 2.09 12.46 4.05
CA ASP A 38 2.92 13.57 3.54
C ASP A 38 2.61 13.88 2.06
N SER A 39 2.28 12.87 1.26
CA SER A 39 2.06 12.97 -0.18
C SER A 39 0.88 12.08 -0.61
N PRO A 40 -0.36 12.61 -0.54
CA PRO A 40 -1.58 11.84 -0.82
C PRO A 40 -1.70 11.45 -2.30
N GLU A 41 -1.14 12.22 -3.23
CA GLU A 41 -1.28 11.99 -4.68
C GLU A 41 -0.21 11.04 -5.25
N GLN A 42 0.57 10.38 -4.40
CA GLN A 42 1.61 9.48 -4.86
C GLN A 42 1.04 8.25 -5.57
N GLY A 43 1.71 7.84 -6.65
CA GLY A 43 1.35 6.68 -7.45
C GLY A 43 1.08 7.04 -8.91
N THR A 44 0.65 6.04 -9.67
CA THR A 44 0.28 6.22 -11.08
C THR A 44 -1.23 6.35 -11.17
N ALA A 45 -1.74 7.47 -11.70
CA ALA A 45 -3.15 7.63 -11.96
C ALA A 45 -3.63 6.60 -12.99
N ILE A 46 -4.70 5.87 -12.66
CA ILE A 46 -5.36 4.91 -13.56
C ILE A 46 -6.69 5.48 -14.12
N GLY A 47 -7.10 6.67 -13.65
CA GLY A 47 -8.38 7.30 -13.99
C GLY A 47 -9.40 7.21 -12.85
N HIS A 48 -10.49 7.99 -12.94
CA HIS A 48 -11.56 8.05 -11.92
C HIS A 48 -11.07 8.27 -10.47
N ASN A 49 -10.04 9.11 -10.30
CA ASN A 49 -9.37 9.37 -9.02
C ASN A 49 -8.74 8.13 -8.36
N PHE A 50 -8.48 7.08 -9.14
CA PHE A 50 -7.73 5.92 -8.68
C PHE A 50 -6.25 6.06 -8.96
N TYR A 51 -5.46 5.67 -7.96
CA TYR A 51 -4.00 5.68 -8.00
C TYR A 51 -3.46 4.29 -7.71
N LYS A 52 -2.52 3.84 -8.54
CA LYS A 52 -1.75 2.62 -8.37
C LYS A 52 -0.45 2.91 -7.64
N ILE A 53 -0.25 2.26 -6.49
CA ILE A 53 1.00 2.36 -5.75
C ILE A 53 1.68 1.00 -5.78
N ARG A 54 2.93 0.97 -6.29
CA ARG A 54 3.78 -0.23 -6.24
C ARG A 54 4.49 -0.27 -4.89
N LEU A 55 4.17 -1.28 -4.08
CA LEU A 55 4.81 -1.53 -2.79
C LEU A 55 5.86 -2.63 -2.94
N ALA A 56 7.11 -2.33 -2.58
CA ALA A 56 8.11 -3.36 -2.40
C ALA A 56 7.84 -4.08 -1.07
N ILE A 57 7.79 -5.41 -1.08
CA ILE A 57 7.70 -6.19 0.16
C ILE A 57 9.12 -6.59 0.53
N SER A 58 9.67 -5.97 1.56
CA SER A 58 11.08 -6.08 1.91
C SER A 58 11.49 -7.54 2.17
N SER A 59 10.62 -8.32 2.82
CA SER A 59 10.87 -9.75 3.12
C SER A 59 10.96 -10.65 1.89
N LYS A 60 10.57 -10.18 0.70
CA LYS A 60 10.72 -10.95 -0.55
C LYS A 60 12.10 -10.80 -1.18
N GLY A 61 12.89 -9.77 -0.82
CA GLY A 61 14.23 -9.52 -1.39
C GLY A 61 14.26 -9.25 -2.91
N LYS A 62 13.09 -9.07 -3.56
CA LYS A 62 12.95 -8.93 -5.01
C LYS A 62 12.55 -7.52 -5.47
N GLY A 63 12.63 -6.53 -4.58
CA GLY A 63 12.27 -5.14 -4.90
C GLY A 63 10.83 -4.97 -5.39
N LYS A 64 10.58 -3.95 -6.21
CA LYS A 64 9.24 -3.59 -6.71
C LYS A 64 8.62 -4.64 -7.65
N SER A 65 9.44 -5.42 -8.35
CA SER A 65 8.99 -6.48 -9.27
C SER A 65 8.48 -7.71 -8.54
N GLY A 66 9.01 -8.00 -7.34
CA GLY A 66 8.48 -9.04 -6.46
C GLY A 66 7.37 -8.57 -5.52
N GLY A 67 7.08 -7.27 -5.46
CA GLY A 67 6.20 -6.67 -4.47
C GLY A 67 4.70 -6.90 -4.66
N GLY A 68 3.91 -5.93 -4.19
CA GLY A 68 2.46 -5.85 -4.36
C GLY A 68 2.05 -4.53 -5.00
N SER A 69 0.82 -4.45 -5.49
CA SER A 69 0.21 -3.19 -5.92
C SER A 69 -0.99 -2.88 -5.02
N ILE A 70 -1.11 -1.63 -4.60
CA ILE A 70 -2.25 -1.10 -3.85
C ILE A 70 -3.00 -0.14 -4.75
N LEU A 71 -4.33 -0.24 -4.74
CA LEU A 71 -5.23 0.70 -5.39
C LEU A 71 -5.81 1.60 -4.31
N LYS A 72 -5.62 2.91 -4.47
CA LYS A 72 -6.20 3.96 -3.64
C LYS A 72 -7.21 4.74 -4.47
N LYS A 73 -8.28 5.21 -3.82
CA LYS A 73 -9.13 6.29 -4.33
C LYS A 73 -8.83 7.58 -3.55
N THR A 74 -8.59 8.68 -4.24
CA THR A 74 -8.48 10.03 -3.65
C THR A 74 -9.85 10.67 -3.54
#